data_AF-A0A2T0VYU0-F1
#
_entry.id   AF-A0A2T0VYU0-F1
#
_cell.length_a   1.000
_cell.length_b   1.000
_cell.length_c   1.000
_cell.angle_alpha   90.00
_cell.angle_beta   90.00
_cell.angle_gamma   90.00
#
_symmetry.space_group_name_H-M   'P 1'
#
loop_
_entity.id
_entity.type
_entity.pdbx_description
1 polymer ?
#
loop_
_entity_poly.entity_id
_entity_poly.type
_entity_poly.pdbx_seq_one_letter_code
_entity_poly.pdbx_strand_id
1 'polypeptide(L)'
;MDVLHSHIVKVSARQTGIVEAHMHLIIRVSPTCEPSGQSVIVMVQEGPPNLKQRIHQEAALMAAKLTRFEHLYRQAVSPNCSDGEAEE
;
A
#
# COMPACT_ATOMS: atom_id res chain seq x y z
N MET A 1 4.56 4.18 -8.89
CA MET A 1 3.95 4.39 -7.57
C MET A 1 5.01 4.94 -6.66
N ASP A 2 4.79 6.15 -6.19
CA ASP A 2 5.71 6.93 -5.37
C ASP A 2 5.13 7.05 -3.95
N VAL A 3 5.96 6.89 -2.92
CA VAL A 3 5.61 7.25 -1.54
C VAL A 3 6.11 8.67 -1.30
N LEU A 4 5.18 9.63 -1.20
CA LEU A 4 5.51 11.05 -1.02
C LEU A 4 5.78 11.39 0.45
N HIS A 5 5.09 10.71 1.35
CA HIS A 5 5.26 10.86 2.79
C HIS A 5 4.95 9.55 3.49
N SER A 6 5.65 9.26 4.59
CA SER A 6 5.32 8.12 5.45
C SER A 6 5.69 8.42 6.90
N HIS A 7 4.84 8.01 7.82
CA HIS A 7 5.15 8.03 9.24
C HIS A 7 4.52 6.84 9.96
N ILE A 8 5.14 6.50 11.09
CA ILE A 8 4.70 5.44 11.97
C ILE A 8 3.71 6.04 12.96
N VAL A 9 2.49 5.52 12.99
CA VAL A 9 1.42 5.97 13.90
C VAL A 9 1.54 5.26 15.24
N LYS A 10 1.75 3.95 15.20
CA LYS A 10 1.85 3.11 16.40
C LYS A 10 2.77 1.93 16.15
N VAL A 11 3.52 1.57 17.18
CA VAL A 11 4.33 0.35 17.23
C VAL A 11 3.93 -0.42 18.48
N SER A 12 3.64 -1.70 18.33
CA SER A 12 3.32 -2.60 19.44
C SER A 12 4.06 -3.92 19.29
N ALA A 13 4.63 -4.40 20.40
CA ALA A 13 5.14 -5.75 20.48
C ALA A 13 3.96 -6.73 20.48
N ARG A 14 3.96 -7.71 19.58
CA ARG A 14 2.89 -8.70 19.47
C ARG A 14 3.33 -10.04 20.07
N GLN A 15 4.56 -10.46 19.77
CA GLN A 15 5.20 -11.69 20.22
C GLN A 15 6.70 -11.46 20.33
N THR A 16 7.43 -12.32 21.06
CA THR A 16 8.89 -12.21 21.22
C THR A 16 9.58 -12.15 19.85
N GLY A 17 10.26 -11.04 19.56
CA GLY A 17 10.96 -10.87 18.29
C GLY A 17 10.07 -10.41 17.13
N ILE A 18 8.80 -10.05 17.35
CA ILE A 18 7.89 -9.55 16.31
C ILE A 18 7.18 -8.27 16.77
N VAL A 19 7.32 -7.24 15.95
CA VAL A 19 6.73 -5.93 16.13
C VAL A 19 5.66 -5.72 15.07
N GLU A 20 4.48 -5.30 15.52
CA GLU A 20 3.40 -4.81 14.67
C GLU A 20 3.49 -3.28 14.60
N ALA A 21 3.47 -2.72 13.40
CA ALA A 21 3.51 -1.28 13.17
C ALA A 21 2.34 -0.84 12.29
N HIS A 22 1.59 0.14 12.76
CA HIS A 22 0.61 0.88 11.96
C HIS A 22 1.30 2.07 11.30
N MET A 23 1.22 2.14 9.98
CA MET A 23 1.79 3.21 9.18
C MET A 23 0.74 3.93 8.35
N HIS A 24 0.89 5.24 8.26
CA HIS A 24 0.18 6.07 7.31
C HIS A 24 1.14 6.54 6.22
N LEU A 25 0.72 6.37 4.97
CA LEU A 25 1.46 6.75 3.78
C LEU A 25 0.64 7.72 2.95
N ILE A 26 1.30 8.69 2.34
CA ILE A 26 0.74 9.46 1.23
C ILE A 26 1.41 8.92 -0.03
N ILE A 27 0.61 8.32 -0.91
CA ILE A 27 1.09 7.65 -2.11
C ILE A 27 0.54 8.31 -3.36
N ARG A 28 1.29 8.24 -4.44
CA ARG A 28 0.85 8.65 -5.77
C ARG A 28 1.11 7.52 -6.76
N VAL A 29 0.06 7.02 -7.39
CA VAL A 29 0.16 5.82 -8.24
C VAL A 29 0.92 6.11 -9.54
N SER A 30 0.59 7.22 -10.20
CA SER A 30 1.26 7.75 -11.39
C SER A 30 1.45 9.27 -11.29
N PRO A 31 2.35 9.90 -12.07
CA PRO A 31 2.58 11.34 -12.02
C PRO A 31 1.34 12.21 -12.31
N THR A 32 0.35 11.65 -13.01
CA THR A 32 -0.90 12.33 -13.40
C THR A 32 -2.05 12.09 -12.42
N CYS A 33 -1.90 11.19 -11.44
CA CYS A 33 -2.91 10.93 -10.42
C CYS A 33 -2.73 11.83 -9.20
N GLU A 34 -3.83 12.20 -8.57
CA GLU A 34 -3.83 12.86 -7.27
C GLU A 34 -3.22 11.96 -6.18
N PRO A 35 -2.45 12.51 -5.24
CA PRO A 35 -2.00 11.78 -4.06
C PRO A 35 -3.17 11.27 -3.22
N SER A 36 -3.00 10.09 -2.62
CA SER A 36 -3.99 9.48 -1.73
C SER A 36 -3.35 9.00 -0.44
N GLY A 37 -4.12 9.08 0.65
CA GLY A 37 -3.73 8.55 1.95
C GLY A 37 -4.03 7.06 2.05
N GLN A 38 -3.07 6.28 2.54
CA GLN A 38 -3.23 4.85 2.77
C GLN A 38 -2.69 4.45 4.13
N SER A 39 -3.46 3.65 4.86
CA SER A 39 -3.06 3.09 6.15
C SER A 39 -2.77 1.61 5.99
N VAL A 40 -1.62 1.16 6.48
CA VAL A 40 -1.20 -0.24 6.42
C VAL A 40 -0.70 -0.71 7.78
N ILE A 41 -0.92 -1.99 8.05
CA ILE A 41 -0.38 -2.68 9.21
C ILE A 41 0.69 -3.63 8.70
N VAL A 42 1.89 -3.54 9.27
CA VAL A 42 3.01 -4.42 8.92
C VAL A 42 3.53 -5.13 10.16
N MET A 43 3.95 -6.37 9.97
CA MET A 43 4.64 -7.15 11.00
C MET A 43 6.09 -7.31 10.57
N VAL A 44 7.01 -6.86 11.41
CA VAL A 44 8.45 -6.95 11.16
C VAL A 44 9.11 -7.68 12.33
N GLN A 45 10.15 -8.46 12.04
CA GLN A 45 10.95 -9.05 13.11
C GLN A 45 11.71 -7.94 13.86
N GLU A 46 11.63 -7.98 15.17
CA GLU A 46 12.42 -7.15 16.07
C GLU A 46 13.88 -7.59 15.98
N GLY A 47 14.71 -6.77 15.32
CA GLY A 47 16.13 -7.04 15.16
C GLY A 47 16.91 -5.75 14.95
N PRO A 48 17.99 -5.51 15.72
CA PRO A 48 18.90 -4.41 15.45
C PRO A 48 19.82 -4.72 14.25
N PRO A 49 20.45 -3.71 13.65
CA PRO A 49 20.13 -2.29 13.70
C PRO A 49 19.40 -1.94 12.40
N ASN A 50 18.08 -1.73 12.38
CA ASN A 50 17.30 -1.08 11.28
C ASN A 50 15.78 -1.26 11.39
N LEU A 51 15.22 -1.51 12.58
CA LEU A 51 13.78 -1.75 12.76
C LEU A 51 12.91 -0.69 12.06
N LYS A 52 13.21 0.59 12.25
CA LYS A 52 12.47 1.69 11.62
C LYS A 52 12.53 1.61 10.09
N GLN A 53 13.72 1.44 9.52
CA GLN A 53 13.88 1.31 8.07
C GLN A 53 13.12 0.10 7.51
N ARG A 54 13.15 -1.04 8.21
CA ARG A 54 12.39 -2.24 7.84
C ARG A 54 10.89 -2.00 7.87
N ILE A 55 10.38 -1.30 8.88
CA ILE A 55 8.97 -0.89 8.96
C ILE A 55 8.58 -0.06 7.72
N HIS A 56 9.39 0.96 7.37
CA HIS A 56 9.13 1.79 6.19
C HIS A 56 9.17 0.98 4.87
N GLN A 57 10.15 0.08 4.73
CA GLN A 57 10.28 -0.77 3.54
C GLN A 57 9.09 -1.72 3.40
N GLU A 58 8.73 -2.42 4.47
CA GLU A 58 7.61 -3.37 4.45
C GLU A 58 6.29 -2.65 4.18
N ALA A 59 6.10 -1.46 4.75
CA ALA A 59 4.90 -0.66 4.51
C ALA A 59 4.80 -0.17 3.07
N ALA A 60 5.91 0.26 2.46
CA ALA A 60 5.93 0.65 1.06
C ALA A 60 5.62 -0.54 0.13
N LEU A 61 6.19 -1.72 0.41
CA LEU A 61 5.90 -2.95 -0.32
C LEU A 61 4.43 -3.36 -0.18
N MET A 62 3.87 -3.26 1.02
CA MET A 62 2.47 -3.57 1.28
C MET A 62 1.54 -2.59 0.55
N ALA A 63 1.82 -1.30 0.60
CA ALA A 63 1.07 -0.28 -0.13
C ALA A 63 1.07 -0.57 -1.63
N ALA A 64 2.23 -0.85 -2.23
CA ALA A 64 2.34 -1.20 -3.65
C ALA A 64 1.53 -2.46 -4.02
N LYS A 65 1.54 -3.50 -3.16
CA LYS A 65 0.73 -4.72 -3.35
C LYS A 65 -0.76 -4.39 -3.31
N LEU A 66 -1.21 -3.62 -2.33
CA LEU A 66 -2.62 -3.23 -2.20
C LEU A 66 -3.09 -2.40 -3.39
N THR A 67 -2.30 -1.42 -3.84
CA THR A 67 -2.60 -0.64 -5.06
C THR A 67 -2.73 -1.54 -6.28
N ARG A 68 -1.83 -2.52 -6.44
CA ARG A 68 -1.91 -3.48 -7.55
C ARG A 68 -3.17 -4.33 -7.46
N PHE A 69 -3.52 -4.83 -6.28
CA PHE A 69 -4.74 -5.63 -6.09
C PHE A 69 -5.99 -4.81 -6.35
N GLU A 70 -6.04 -3.56 -5.91
CA GLU A 70 -7.16 -2.66 -6.20
C GLU A 70 -7.31 -2.42 -7.70
N HIS A 71 -6.21 -2.23 -8.43
CA HIS A 71 -6.24 -2.07 -9.88
C HIS A 71 -6.78 -3.33 -10.58
N LEU A 72 -6.27 -4.51 -10.21
CA LEU A 72 -6.75 -5.78 -10.75
C LEU A 72 -8.22 -6.03 -10.41
N TYR A 73 -8.64 -5.68 -9.19
CA TYR A 73 -10.03 -5.80 -8.78
C TYR A 73 -10.93 -4.88 -9.62
N ARG A 74 -10.54 -3.61 -9.83
CA ARG A 74 -11.29 -2.70 -10.70
C ARG A 74 -11.39 -3.21 -12.14
N GLN A 75 -10.32 -3.80 -12.68
CA GLN A 75 -10.35 -4.42 -14.01
C GLN A 75 -11.29 -5.63 -14.08
N ALA A 76 -11.30 -6.47 -13.03
CA ALA A 76 -12.16 -7.64 -12.99
C ALA A 76 -13.64 -7.31 -12.75
N VAL A 77 -13.93 -6.21 -12.04
CA VAL A 77 -15.29 -5.80 -11.66
C VAL A 77 -15.87 -4.78 -12.64
N SER A 78 -15.04 -4.10 -13.43
CA SER A 78 -15.54 -3.33 -14.57
C SER A 78 -15.92 -4.32 -15.67
N PRO A 79 -17.22 -4.51 -15.98
CA PRO A 79 -17.56 -5.16 -17.23
C PRO A 79 -16.93 -4.32 -18.35
N ASN A 80 -16.32 -4.97 -19.34
CA ASN A 80 -16.10 -4.33 -20.61
C ASN A 80 -17.46 -3.77 -21.05
N CYS A 81 -17.59 -2.44 -21.18
CA CYS A 81 -18.61 -1.87 -22.06
C CYS A 81 -18.23 -2.25 -23.49
N SER A 82 -18.49 -3.49 -23.86
CA SER A 82 -18.62 -3.94 -25.23
C SER A 82 -20.11 -4.01 -25.51
N ASP A 83 -20.74 -2.86 -25.68
CA ASP A 83 -22.04 -2.72 -26.33
C ASP A 83 -22.07 -1.32 -26.94
N GLY A 84 -21.95 -1.28 -28.27
CA GLY A 84 -21.86 -0.03 -29.03
C GLY A 84 -21.03 -0.14 -30.29
N GLU A 85 -20.95 -1.31 -30.95
CA GLU A 85 -20.90 -1.29 -32.40
C GLU A 85 -22.22 -0.65 -32.86
N ALA A 86 -22.18 0.65 -33.13
CA ALA A 86 -23.23 1.32 -33.88
C ALA A 86 -23.09 0.87 -35.34
N GLU A 87 -23.61 -0.31 -35.66
CA GLU A 87 -24.09 -0.62 -37.00
C GLU A 87 -25.46 0.04 -37.17
N GLU A 88 -25.46 1.24 -37.75
CA GLU A 88 -26.31 1.68 -38.89
C GLU A 88 -26.11 3.17 -39.18
#